data_AF-A0A3N4NGA6-F1
#
_entry.id   AF-A0A3N4NGA6-F1
#
_cell.length_a   1.000
_cell.length_b   1.000
_cell.length_c   1.000
_cell.angle_alpha   90.00
_cell.angle_beta   90.00
_cell.angle_gamma   90.00
#
_symmetry.space_group_name_H-M   'P 1'
#
loop_
_entity.id
_entity.type
_entity.pdbx_description
1 polymer ?
#
loop_
_entity_poly.entity_id
_entity_poly.type
_entity_poly.pdbx_seq_one_letter_code
_entity_poly.pdbx_strand_id
1 'polypeptide(L)' 'MQIEFHISCPDLCTDCNRTSIFTEEAPADWNTLTPEEKDDWARDIFFGNFQWNYVESNTKE' A
#
# COMPACT_ATOMS: atom_id res chain seq x y z
N MET A 1 -12.28 -3.42 13.25
CA MET A 1 -12.58 -3.45 11.80
C MET A 1 -11.26 -3.65 11.07
N GLN A 2 -11.25 -4.36 9.94
CA GLN A 2 -10.01 -4.55 9.16
C GLN A 2 -10.03 -3.66 7.92
N ILE A 3 -8.87 -3.07 7.62
CA ILE A 3 -8.62 -2.33 6.39
C ILE A 3 -7.76 -3.20 5.49
N GLU A 4 -8.18 -3.35 4.23
CA GLU A 4 -7.47 -4.15 3.25
C GLU A 4 -6.67 -3.26 2.30
N PHE A 5 -5.39 -3.60 2.11
CA PHE A 5 -4.51 -2.87 1.21
C PHE A 5 -4.32 -3.65 -0.08
N HIS A 6 -4.61 -3.00 -1.20
CA HIS A 6 -4.53 -3.57 -2.54
C HIS A 6 -3.60 -2.72 -3.38
N ILE A 7 -2.88 -3.32 -4.32
CA ILE A 7 -2.03 -2.58 -5.26
C ILE A 7 -2.55 -2.76 -6.68
N SER A 8 -2.71 -1.65 -7.38
CA SER A 8 -2.85 -1.66 -8.82
C SER A 8 -1.46 -1.57 -9.43
N CYS A 9 -1.04 -2.62 -10.12
CA CYS A 9 0.22 -2.65 -10.87
C CYS A 9 -0.07 -2.80 -12.36
N PRO A 10 -0.49 -1.72 -13.05
CA PRO A 10 -0.57 -1.72 -14.51
C PRO A 10 0.75 -2.23 -15.10
N ASP A 11 0.68 -3.03 -16.16
CA ASP A 11 1.81 -3.65 -16.87
C ASP A 11 2.58 -4.77 -16.14
N LEU A 12 2.52 -4.85 -14.81
CA LEU A 12 3.14 -5.97 -14.07
C LEU A 12 2.14 -7.12 -13.81
N CYS A 13 0.89 -6.80 -13.50
CA CYS A 13 -0.08 -7.79 -13.07
C CYS A 13 -1.51 -7.26 -13.13
N THR A 14 -2.31 -7.78 -14.06
CA THR A 14 -3.70 -7.36 -14.28
C THR A 14 -4.66 -7.76 -13.16
N ASP A 15 -4.26 -8.71 -12.30
CA ASP A 15 -5.11 -9.27 -11.24
C ASP A 15 -4.57 -9.00 -9.82
N CYS A 16 -3.48 -8.24 -9.68
CA CYS A 16 -2.87 -7.97 -8.37
C CYS A 16 -3.69 -7.02 -7.49
N ASN A 17 -4.72 -6.39 -8.06
CA ASN A 17 -5.72 -5.61 -7.34
C ASN A 17 -6.92 -6.45 -6.88
N ARG A 18 -6.96 -7.76 -7.15
CA ARG A 18 -8.07 -8.65 -6.74
C ARG A 18 -7.88 -9.26 -5.37
N THR A 19 -6.64 -9.33 -4.89
CA THR A 19 -6.29 -9.91 -3.59
C THR A 19 -5.58 -8.85 -2.77
N SER A 20 -5.96 -8.72 -1.51
CA SER A 20 -5.25 -7.83 -0.59
C SER A 20 -3.82 -8.32 -0.43
N ILE A 21 -2.87 -7.39 -0.43
CA ILE A 21 -1.45 -7.68 -0.19
C ILE A 21 -1.25 -7.97 1.29
N PHE A 22 -1.92 -7.19 2.14
CA PHE A 22 -1.99 -7.37 3.57
C PHE A 22 -3.24 -6.64 4.11
N THR A 23 -3.52 -6.89 5.39
CA THR A 23 -4.60 -6.23 6.13
C THR A 23 -4.05 -5.61 7.39
N GLU A 24 -4.67 -4.52 7.85
CA GLU A 24 -4.36 -3.90 9.12
C GLU A 24 -5.61 -3.64 9.95
N GLU A 25 -5.43 -3.63 11.26
CA GLU A 25 -6.49 -3.25 12.17
C GLU A 25 -6.69 -1.73 12.14
N ALA A 26 -7.95 -1.31 11.93
CA ALA A 26 -8.29 0.10 11.97
C ALA A 26 -8.02 0.66 13.38
N PRO A 27 -7.50 1.89 13.50
CA PRO A 27 -7.30 2.53 14.80
C PRO A 27 -8.64 2.72 15.53
N ALA A 28 -8.60 2.82 16.86
CA ALA A 28 -9.80 2.84 17.70
C ALA A 28 -10.76 3.99 17.37
N ASP A 29 -10.23 5.12 16.90
CA ASP A 29 -10.94 6.35 16.54
C ASP A 29 -11.23 6.45 15.03
N TRP A 30 -11.07 5.38 14.26
CA TRP A 30 -11.27 5.39 12.80
C TRP A 30 -12.60 6.03 12.35
N ASN A 31 -13.68 5.78 13.08
CA ASN A 31 -15.00 6.31 12.71
C ASN A 31 -15.15 7.82 12.94
N THR A 32 -14.26 8.45 13.71
CA THR A 32 -14.24 9.90 13.92
C THR A 32 -13.32 10.63 12.95
N LEU A 33 -12.44 9.90 12.25
CA LEU A 33 -11.55 10.48 11.24
C LEU A 33 -12.32 10.90 9.99
N THR A 34 -11.93 12.05 9.46
CA THR A 34 -12.35 12.54 8.15
C THR A 34 -11.82 11.65 7.02
N PRO A 35 -12.39 11.73 5.80
CA PRO A 35 -11.88 10.98 4.66
C PRO A 35 -10.40 11.27 4.34
N GLU A 36 -9.96 12.51 4.53
CA GLU A 36 -8.57 12.93 4.29
C GLU A 36 -7.62 12.29 5.30
N GLU A 37 -7.94 12.36 6.60
CA GLU A 37 -7.14 11.72 7.65
C GLU A 37 -7.05 10.20 7.49
N LYS A 38 -8.12 9.56 6.97
CA LYS A 38 -8.11 8.13 6.63
C LYS A 38 -7.17 7.82 5.47
N ASP A 39 -7.13 8.68 4.45
CA ASP A 39 -6.22 8.52 3.31
C ASP A 39 -4.77 8.68 3.76
N ASP A 40 -4.47 9.70 4.57
CA ASP A 40 -3.14 9.95 5.11
C ASP A 40 -2.65 8.76 5.97
N TRP A 41 -3.49 8.29 6.90
CA TRP A 41 -3.18 7.10 7.69
C TRP A 41 -2.91 5.88 6.80
N ALA A 42 -3.76 5.64 5.79
CA ALA A 42 -3.61 4.49 4.91
C ALA A 42 -2.30 4.56 4.10
N ARG A 43 -1.91 5.75 3.62
CA ARG A 43 -0.63 5.95 2.92
C ARG A 43 0.56 5.68 3.82
N ASP A 44 0.54 6.21 5.04
CA ASP A 44 1.62 6.00 6.00
C ASP A 44 1.80 4.52 6.33
N ILE A 45 0.70 3.79 6.56
CA ILE A 45 0.73 2.35 6.78
C ILE A 45 1.26 1.60 5.55
N PHE A 46 0.78 1.94 4.35
CA PHE A 46 1.21 1.28 3.11
C PHE A 46 2.71 1.46 2.89
N PHE A 47 3.21 2.70 2.85
CA PHE A 47 4.62 2.97 2.60
C PHE A 47 5.53 2.63 3.78
N GLY A 48 5.00 2.54 5.00
CA GLY A 48 5.72 2.00 6.15
C GLY A 48 6.02 0.50 6.03
N ASN A 49 5.16 -0.25 5.31
CA ASN A 49 5.32 -1.69 5.10
C ASN A 49 6.14 -2.06 3.86
N PHE A 50 6.36 -1.14 2.91
CA PHE A 50 7.13 -1.41 1.68
C PHE A 50 8.44 -0.63 1.65
N GLN A 51 9.55 -1.34 1.47
CA GLN A 51 10.84 -0.72 1.20
C GLN A 51 11.00 -0.43 -0.29
N TRP A 52 11.33 0.82 -0.62
CA TRP A 52 11.73 1.20 -1.97
C TRP A 52 13.21 0.91 -2.19
N ASN A 53 13.53 0.07 -3.18
CA ASN A 53 14.90 -0.25 -3.58
C ASN A 53 15.02 -0.22 -5.12
N TYR A 54 16.16 0.23 -5.65
CA TYR A 54 16.49 0.12 -7.07
C TYR A 54 17.98 -0.21 -7.26
N VAL A 55 18.32 -0.87 -8.36
CA VAL A 55 19.71 -1.18 -8.73
C VAL A 55 19.97 -0.68 -10.15
N GLU A 56 21.05 0.08 -10.33
CA GLU A 56 21.57 0.43 -11.66
C GLU A 56 22.53 -0.67 -12.13
N SER A 57 22.17 -1.39 -13.20
CA SER A 57 23.07 -2.35 -13.84
C SER A 57 23.80 -1.69 -15.01
N ASN A 58 25.09 -1.43 -14.85
CA ASN A 58 25.95 -1.02 -15.96
C ASN A 58 26.39 -2.26 -16.76
N THR A 59 25.67 -2.59 -17.82
CA THR A 59 26.17 -3.56 -18.83
C THR A 59 27.20 -2.84 -19.69
N LYS A 60 28.48 -2.95 -19.32
CA LYS A 60 29.59 -2.72 -20.25
C LYS A 60 30.28 -4.06 -20.47
N GLU A 61 29.96 -4.69 -21.60
CA GLU A 61 30.82 -5.71 -22.22
C GLU A 61 32.11 -5.07 -22.74
#